data_AF-A0A9N9H604-F1
#
_entry.id   AF-A0A9N9H604-F1
#
_cell.length_a   1.000
_cell.length_b   1.000
_cell.length_c   1.000
_cell.angle_alpha   90.00
_cell.angle_beta   90.00
_cell.angle_gamma   90.00
#
_symmetry.space_group_name_H-M   'P 1'
#
loop_
_entity.id
_entity.type
_entity.pdbx_description
1 polymer ?
#
loop_
_entity_poly.entity_id
_entity_poly.type
_entity_poly.pdbx_seq_one_letter_code
_entity_poly.pdbx_strand_id
1 'polypeptide(L)'
;MISRIKNNVNAELCKIHNADIIELELPQIKANGKKGDKIFETIHDIFNAEIVDNKLFIKFDGGLKLEVAYDDSGDRDNAINKFARVQPHCLTTEFTIIVIPDTAFPENSNPGAISTVATLETACPSSAPYIGYLPAGNIITAIQWYKMEWNRHLVLGCGANIDFNDILQVIR
;
A
#
# COMPACT_ATOMS: atom_id res chain seq x y z
N MET A 1 13.48 -14.55 19.83
CA MET A 1 14.19 -14.32 18.56
C MET A 1 13.58 -13.17 17.77
N ILE A 2 12.29 -13.22 17.42
CA ILE A 2 11.57 -12.14 16.71
C ILE A 2 11.65 -10.80 17.44
N SER A 3 11.44 -10.75 18.76
CA SER A 3 11.57 -9.50 19.55
C SER A 3 12.98 -8.88 19.48
N ARG A 4 14.03 -9.71 19.37
CA ARG A 4 15.42 -9.23 19.24
C ARG A 4 15.69 -8.68 17.85
N ILE A 5 15.16 -9.32 16.80
CA ILE A 5 15.19 -8.83 15.42
C ILE A 5 14.43 -7.49 15.35
N LYS A 6 13.24 -7.42 15.95
CA LYS A 6 12.43 -6.19 15.99
C LYS A 6 13.14 -5.02 16.64
N ASN A 7 13.76 -5.23 17.80
CA ASN A 7 14.49 -4.18 18.49
C ASN A 7 15.72 -3.71 17.70
N ASN A 8 16.44 -4.61 17.04
CA ASN A 8 17.58 -4.27 16.21
C ASN A 8 17.18 -3.48 14.97
N VAL A 9 16.16 -3.94 14.25
CA VAL A 9 15.62 -3.22 13.08
C VAL A 9 15.15 -1.82 13.49
N ASN A 10 14.35 -1.70 14.56
CA ASN A 10 13.89 -0.41 15.06
C ASN A 10 15.05 0.53 15.45
N ALA A 11 16.13 0.01 16.06
CA ALA A 11 17.28 0.81 16.44
C ALA A 11 18.07 1.34 15.22
N GLU A 12 18.16 0.57 14.14
CA GLU A 12 18.76 1.04 12.89
C GLU A 12 17.84 2.02 12.16
N LEU A 13 16.54 1.76 12.14
CA LEU A 13 15.54 2.68 11.59
C LEU A 13 15.57 4.05 12.30
N CYS A 14 15.78 4.10 13.61
CA CYS A 14 15.91 5.36 14.35
C CYS A 14 17.14 6.19 13.97
N LYS A 15 18.15 5.60 13.32
CA LYS A 15 19.37 6.29 12.87
C LYS A 15 19.27 6.80 11.44
N ILE A 16 18.32 6.28 10.67
CA ILE A 16 18.15 6.61 9.26
C ILE A 16 17.13 7.73 9.13
N HIS A 17 17.62 8.90 8.73
CA HIS A 17 16.79 10.05 8.38
C HIS A 17 16.91 10.25 6.86
N ASN A 18 15.77 10.19 6.15
CA ASN A 18 15.66 10.35 4.69
C ASN A 18 16.23 9.21 3.82
N ALA A 19 15.62 8.03 3.85
CA ALA A 19 15.90 6.97 2.87
C ALA A 19 14.60 6.43 2.28
N ASP A 20 14.56 6.27 0.95
CA ASP A 20 13.41 5.70 0.23
C ASP A 20 13.36 4.16 0.33
N ILE A 21 14.53 3.55 0.52
CA ILE A 21 14.71 2.12 0.72
C ILE A 21 15.78 1.95 1.78
N ILE A 22 15.47 1.17 2.80
CA ILE A 22 16.40 0.81 3.86
C ILE A 22 16.82 -0.64 3.66
N GLU A 23 18.10 -0.82 3.37
CA GLU A 23 18.75 -2.12 3.29
C GLU A 23 19.33 -2.48 4.66
N LEU A 24 18.92 -3.62 5.19
CA LEU A 24 19.41 -4.14 6.46
C LEU A 24 19.95 -5.56 6.27
N GLU A 25 21.18 -5.77 6.71
CA GLU A 25 21.76 -7.10 6.84
C GLU A 25 21.00 -7.88 7.91
N LEU A 26 20.34 -8.98 7.53
CA LEU A 26 19.71 -9.84 8.52
C LEU A 26 20.78 -10.61 9.29
N PRO A 27 20.70 -10.69 10.63
CA PRO A 27 21.64 -11.50 11.40
C PRO A 27 21.47 -12.95 10.98
N GLN A 28 22.45 -13.51 10.26
CA GLN A 28 22.52 -14.88 9.72
C GLN A 28 21.49 -15.84 10.34
N ILE A 29 20.26 -15.81 9.83
CA ILE A 29 19.15 -16.59 10.39
C ILE A 29 19.34 -17.99 9.83
N LYS A 30 20.02 -18.86 10.58
CA LYS A 30 20.14 -20.29 10.29
C LYS A 30 18.81 -21.00 10.59
N ALA A 31 17.73 -20.61 9.93
CA ALA A 31 16.44 -21.26 10.06
C ALA A 31 16.20 -22.09 8.80
N ASN A 32 16.58 -23.36 8.86
CA ASN A 32 16.40 -24.29 7.75
C ASN A 32 14.97 -24.87 7.81
N GLY A 33 14.29 -24.94 6.67
CA GLY A 33 12.93 -25.50 6.53
C GLY A 33 11.80 -24.57 6.99
N LYS A 34 10.56 -25.09 7.13
CA LYS A 34 9.29 -24.37 7.43
C LYS A 34 9.34 -23.32 8.54
N LYS A 35 10.32 -23.41 9.43
CA LYS A 35 10.51 -22.46 10.55
C LYS A 35 11.16 -21.15 10.08
N GLY A 36 12.04 -21.21 9.07
CA GLY A 36 12.65 -20.06 8.40
C GLY A 36 11.63 -19.30 7.58
N ASP A 37 10.85 -20.00 6.76
CA ASP A 37 9.76 -19.41 5.96
C ASP A 37 8.81 -18.61 6.83
N LYS A 38 8.40 -19.17 7.98
CA LYS A 38 7.51 -18.50 8.93
C LYS A 38 8.13 -17.27 9.59
N ILE A 39 9.45 -17.24 9.78
CA ILE A 39 10.17 -16.08 10.29
C ILE A 39 10.21 -14.99 9.21
N PHE A 40 10.47 -15.37 7.97
CA PHE A 40 10.52 -14.44 6.84
C PHE A 40 9.13 -13.87 6.50
N GLU A 41 8.08 -14.70 6.49
CA GLU A 41 6.68 -14.23 6.42
C GLU A 41 6.38 -13.26 7.57
N THR A 42 6.79 -13.59 8.80
CA THR A 42 6.57 -12.69 9.94
C THR A 42 7.35 -11.38 9.79
N ILE A 43 8.57 -11.40 9.24
CA ILE A 43 9.36 -10.19 8.99
C ILE A 43 8.72 -9.35 7.87
N HIS A 44 8.31 -9.99 6.78
CA HIS A 44 7.55 -9.35 5.70
C HIS A 44 6.27 -8.72 6.24
N ASP A 45 5.47 -9.44 7.03
CA ASP A 45 4.23 -8.94 7.62
C ASP A 45 4.45 -7.78 8.60
N ILE A 46 5.52 -7.83 9.41
CA ILE A 46 5.80 -6.79 10.42
C ILE A 46 6.36 -5.52 9.78
N PHE A 47 7.25 -5.66 8.81
CA PHE A 47 8.00 -4.53 8.24
C PHE A 47 7.53 -4.13 6.84
N ASN A 48 6.60 -4.87 6.24
CA ASN A 48 6.21 -4.77 4.84
C ASN A 48 7.45 -4.71 3.92
N ALA A 49 8.33 -5.67 4.12
CA ALA A 49 9.69 -5.65 3.63
C ALA A 49 9.96 -6.83 2.71
N GLU A 50 10.75 -6.62 1.68
CA GLU A 50 11.20 -7.69 0.80
C GLU A 50 12.51 -8.26 1.31
N ILE A 51 12.74 -9.56 1.05
CA ILE A 51 13.99 -10.23 1.40
C ILE A 51 14.63 -10.71 0.11
N VAL A 52 15.81 -10.19 -0.18
CA VAL A 52 16.61 -10.58 -1.36
C VAL A 52 18.03 -10.82 -0.89
N ASP A 53 18.60 -11.98 -1.24
CA ASP A 53 19.98 -12.37 -0.89
C ASP A 53 20.36 -12.19 0.59
N ASN A 54 19.50 -12.65 1.51
CA ASN A 54 19.63 -12.49 2.97
C ASN A 54 19.63 -11.05 3.50
N LYS A 55 19.26 -10.09 2.66
CA LYS A 55 19.08 -8.69 3.05
C LYS A 55 17.62 -8.35 3.12
N LEU A 56 17.26 -7.52 4.09
CA LEU A 56 15.94 -6.98 4.27
C LEU A 56 15.86 -5.62 3.59
N PHE A 57 15.00 -5.50 2.59
CA PHE A 57 14.67 -4.26 1.91
C PHE A 57 13.36 -3.74 2.46
N ILE A 58 13.44 -2.74 3.32
CA ILE A 58 12.27 -2.02 3.80
C ILE A 58 12.11 -0.82 2.90
N LYS A 59 11.14 -0.87 1.97
CA LYS A 59 10.77 0.32 1.20
C LYS A 59 10.14 1.31 2.18
N PHE A 60 10.84 2.41 2.41
CA PHE A 60 10.33 3.60 3.04
C PHE A 60 9.97 4.54 1.91
N ASP A 61 8.99 4.17 1.09
CA ASP A 61 8.38 5.14 0.21
C ASP A 61 7.90 6.29 1.09
N GLY A 62 8.63 7.41 1.01
CA GLY A 62 8.58 8.56 1.90
C GLY A 62 7.25 9.32 1.82
N GLY A 63 6.18 8.66 2.26
CA GLY A 63 4.84 9.23 2.37
C GLY A 63 3.72 8.39 1.79
N LEU A 64 3.94 7.34 0.99
CA LEU A 64 2.84 6.64 0.30
C LEU A 64 3.08 5.13 0.12
N LYS A 65 2.16 4.31 0.61
CA LYS A 65 2.06 2.86 0.33
C LYS A 65 0.85 2.58 -0.54
N LEU A 66 1.02 1.75 -1.57
CA LEU A 66 -0.03 1.40 -2.52
C LEU A 66 -0.18 -0.12 -2.60
N GLU A 67 -1.42 -0.60 -2.54
CA GLU A 67 -1.79 -1.99 -2.82
C GLU A 67 -2.86 -2.05 -3.89
N VAL A 68 -2.81 -3.10 -4.72
CA VAL A 68 -3.83 -3.40 -5.73
C VAL A 68 -4.56 -4.66 -5.31
N ALA A 69 -5.88 -4.63 -5.36
CA ALA A 69 -6.76 -5.76 -5.04
C ALA A 69 -7.79 -5.96 -6.16
N TYR A 70 -8.20 -7.19 -6.40
CA TYR A 70 -9.36 -7.46 -7.23
C TYR A 70 -10.65 -7.15 -6.46
N ASP A 71 -11.76 -6.94 -7.16
CA ASP A 71 -13.12 -6.79 -6.61
C ASP A 71 -13.71 -8.13 -6.15
N ASP A 72 -12.83 -8.91 -5.56
CA ASP A 72 -13.01 -10.16 -4.85
C ASP A 72 -13.18 -9.81 -3.35
N SER A 73 -14.14 -10.46 -2.68
CA SER A 73 -14.48 -10.13 -1.29
C SER A 73 -13.33 -10.31 -0.28
N GLY A 74 -12.33 -11.13 -0.59
CA GLY A 74 -11.17 -11.42 0.25
C GLY A 74 -9.95 -10.54 -0.04
N ASP A 75 -9.68 -10.21 -1.29
CA ASP A 75 -8.44 -9.50 -1.69
C ASP A 75 -8.39 -8.08 -1.12
N ARG A 76 -9.49 -7.33 -1.20
CA ARG A 76 -9.58 -6.00 -0.59
C ARG A 76 -9.39 -6.07 0.92
N ASP A 77 -10.08 -7.00 1.59
CA ASP A 77 -10.01 -7.13 3.04
C ASP A 77 -8.60 -7.58 3.49
N ASN A 78 -7.92 -8.40 2.68
CA ASN A 78 -6.52 -8.74 2.87
C ASN A 78 -5.62 -7.51 2.77
N ALA A 79 -5.80 -6.64 1.77
CA ALA A 79 -5.05 -5.39 1.63
C ALA A 79 -5.28 -4.45 2.84
N ILE A 80 -6.53 -4.27 3.27
CA ILE A 80 -6.87 -3.49 4.47
C ILE A 80 -6.20 -4.09 5.72
N ASN A 81 -6.24 -5.41 5.88
CA ASN A 81 -5.62 -6.10 7.00
C ASN A 81 -4.08 -5.95 7.03
N LYS A 82 -3.43 -5.96 5.86
CA LYS A 82 -2.00 -5.62 5.76
C LYS A 82 -1.75 -4.19 6.23
N PHE A 83 -2.53 -3.22 5.76
CA PHE A 83 -2.38 -1.82 6.17
C PHE A 83 -2.63 -1.63 7.67
N ALA A 84 -3.64 -2.29 8.24
CA ALA A 84 -3.90 -2.25 9.67
C ALA A 84 -2.73 -2.78 10.52
N ARG A 85 -1.97 -3.75 10.02
CA ARG A 85 -0.76 -4.27 10.69
C ARG A 85 0.42 -3.30 10.62
N VAL A 86 0.56 -2.60 9.50
CA VAL A 86 1.72 -1.74 9.19
C VAL A 86 1.54 -0.32 9.71
N GLN A 87 0.34 0.24 9.67
CA GLN A 87 0.03 1.63 10.02
C GLN A 87 0.58 2.06 11.40
N PRO A 88 0.51 1.26 12.48
CA PRO A 88 1.07 1.64 13.79
C PRO A 88 2.59 1.85 13.81
N HIS A 89 3.29 1.37 12.78
CA HIS A 89 4.74 1.47 12.62
C HIS A 89 5.16 2.52 11.58
N CYS A 90 4.20 3.12 10.86
CA CYS A 90 4.43 4.05 9.76
C CYS A 90 3.45 5.24 9.85
N LEU A 91 3.47 5.98 10.96
CA LEU A 91 2.47 7.02 11.25
C LEU A 91 2.49 8.21 10.26
N THR A 92 3.61 8.43 9.58
CA THR A 92 3.76 9.50 8.58
C THR A 92 3.47 9.03 7.15
N THR A 93 3.05 7.78 6.98
CA THR A 93 2.79 7.17 5.67
C THR A 93 1.31 7.24 5.34
N GLU A 94 1.00 7.64 4.12
CA GLU A 94 -0.31 7.52 3.50
C GLU A 94 -0.46 6.13 2.91
N PHE A 95 -1.68 5.61 2.88
CA PHE A 95 -1.96 4.30 2.30
C PHE A 95 -3.04 4.41 1.24
N THR A 96 -2.87 3.67 0.16
CA THR A 96 -3.77 3.67 -0.99
C THR A 96 -4.08 2.23 -1.39
N ILE A 97 -5.36 1.91 -1.56
CA ILE A 97 -5.84 0.63 -2.07
C ILE A 97 -6.55 0.91 -3.38
N ILE A 98 -6.06 0.36 -4.48
CA ILE A 98 -6.76 0.39 -5.77
C ILE A 98 -7.49 -0.94 -5.92
N VAL A 99 -8.81 -0.90 -6.00
CA VAL A 99 -9.63 -2.08 -6.27
C VAL A 99 -10.02 -2.08 -7.74
N ILE A 100 -9.63 -3.14 -8.47
CA ILE A 100 -9.89 -3.30 -9.90
C ILE A 100 -10.96 -4.36 -10.15
N PRO A 101 -11.81 -4.20 -11.18
CA PRO A 101 -12.84 -5.17 -11.51
C PRO A 101 -12.25 -6.42 -12.18
N ASP A 102 -12.98 -7.53 -12.10
CA ASP A 102 -12.67 -8.77 -12.86
C ASP A 102 -13.10 -8.69 -14.33
N THR A 103 -13.84 -7.65 -14.68
CA THR A 103 -14.36 -7.40 -16.03
C THR A 103 -13.78 -6.13 -16.62
N ALA A 104 -13.62 -6.12 -17.94
CA ALA A 104 -13.21 -4.95 -18.71
C ALA A 104 -14.02 -3.69 -18.33
N PHE A 105 -13.32 -2.57 -18.15
CA PHE A 105 -13.93 -1.28 -17.88
C PHE A 105 -14.34 -0.54 -19.18
N PRO A 106 -15.50 0.14 -19.23
CA PRO A 106 -15.96 0.82 -20.45
C PRO A 106 -14.98 1.89 -20.94
N GLU A 107 -14.93 2.10 -22.26
CA GLU A 107 -14.09 3.14 -22.87
C GLU A 107 -14.44 4.56 -22.41
N ASN A 108 -13.47 5.47 -22.48
CA ASN A 108 -13.67 6.87 -22.16
C ASN A 108 -14.51 7.57 -23.24
N SER A 109 -15.74 7.96 -22.88
CA SER A 109 -16.65 8.70 -23.76
C SER A 109 -16.19 10.12 -24.09
N ASN A 110 -15.19 10.66 -23.38
CA ASN A 110 -14.69 12.02 -23.57
C ASN A 110 -13.15 12.08 -23.42
N PRO A 111 -12.40 11.50 -24.38
CA PRO A 111 -10.94 11.46 -24.30
C PRO A 111 -10.34 12.87 -24.48
N GLY A 112 -9.31 13.17 -23.69
CA GLY A 112 -8.61 14.46 -23.74
C GLY A 112 -9.30 15.59 -22.96
N ALA A 113 -10.39 15.29 -22.23
CA ALA A 113 -11.00 16.25 -21.32
C ALA A 113 -10.06 16.59 -20.15
N ILE A 114 -10.22 17.79 -19.59
CA ILE A 114 -9.44 18.23 -18.44
C ILE A 114 -9.80 17.37 -17.23
N SER A 115 -8.78 16.78 -16.60
CA SER A 115 -8.94 15.97 -15.38
C SER A 115 -9.34 16.84 -14.19
N THR A 116 -10.30 16.37 -13.39
CA THR A 116 -10.79 17.08 -12.20
C THR A 116 -10.64 16.25 -10.93
N VAL A 117 -10.58 16.88 -9.77
CA VAL A 117 -10.43 16.15 -8.50
C VAL A 117 -11.61 15.20 -8.28
N ALA A 118 -11.31 13.96 -7.88
CA ALA A 118 -12.29 12.93 -7.57
C ALA A 118 -13.17 13.33 -6.37
N THR A 119 -14.42 12.88 -6.38
CA THR A 119 -15.38 13.18 -5.31
C THR A 119 -15.32 12.09 -4.24
N LEU A 120 -15.27 12.50 -2.97
CA LEU A 120 -15.30 11.60 -1.84
C LEU A 120 -16.67 10.91 -1.73
N GLU A 121 -16.65 9.60 -1.59
CA GLU A 121 -17.83 8.78 -1.35
C GLU A 121 -18.20 8.73 0.13
N THR A 122 -19.49 8.59 0.40
CA THR A 122 -20.00 8.45 1.78
C THR A 122 -19.74 7.07 2.40
N ALA A 123 -19.46 6.08 1.55
CA ALA A 123 -19.13 4.70 1.93
C ALA A 123 -18.25 4.06 0.85
N CYS A 124 -17.66 2.90 1.15
CA CYS A 124 -16.96 2.10 0.15
C CYS A 124 -17.90 1.77 -1.03
N PRO A 125 -17.52 2.06 -2.28
CA PRO A 125 -18.28 1.65 -3.46
C PRO A 125 -18.52 0.14 -3.48
N SER A 126 -19.69 -0.25 -3.98
CA SER A 126 -20.11 -1.66 -4.07
C SER A 126 -19.56 -2.40 -5.28
N SER A 127 -18.93 -1.68 -6.23
CA SER A 127 -18.36 -2.25 -7.45
C SER A 127 -17.11 -1.48 -7.83
N ALA A 128 -16.08 -2.21 -8.25
CA ALA A 128 -14.86 -1.68 -8.83
C ALA A 128 -15.09 -1.02 -10.20
N PRO A 129 -14.15 -0.20 -10.69
CA PRO A 129 -12.95 0.28 -10.00
C PRO A 129 -13.24 1.37 -8.97
N TYR A 130 -12.49 1.36 -7.86
CA TYR A 130 -12.49 2.40 -6.84
C TYR A 130 -11.15 2.45 -6.11
N ILE A 131 -10.91 3.55 -5.39
CA ILE A 131 -9.70 3.74 -4.60
C ILE A 131 -10.07 4.05 -3.14
N GLY A 132 -9.39 3.38 -2.22
CA GLY A 132 -9.39 3.70 -0.80
C GLY A 132 -8.11 4.44 -0.45
N TYR A 133 -8.20 5.58 0.19
CA TYR A 133 -7.08 6.42 0.57
C TYR A 133 -7.11 6.71 2.07
N LEU A 134 -6.00 6.45 2.76
CA LEU A 134 -5.80 6.76 4.17
C LEU A 134 -4.71 7.82 4.29
N PRO A 135 -5.07 9.06 4.66
CA PRO A 135 -4.08 10.10 4.89
C PRO A 135 -3.15 9.76 6.05
N ALA A 136 -1.91 10.26 6.00
CA ALA A 136 -0.94 10.06 7.07
C ALA A 136 -1.51 10.44 8.45
N GLY A 137 -1.13 9.68 9.48
CA GLY A 137 -1.54 9.89 10.87
C GLY A 137 -2.96 9.43 11.22
N ASN A 138 -3.74 8.91 10.27
CA ASN A 138 -5.10 8.44 10.52
C ASN A 138 -5.17 6.93 10.82
N ILE A 139 -6.31 6.51 11.37
CA ILE A 139 -6.62 5.10 11.70
C ILE A 139 -7.32 4.41 10.53
N ILE A 140 -7.20 3.08 10.44
CA ILE A 140 -7.71 2.29 9.30
C ILE A 140 -9.21 2.48 9.02
N THR A 141 -10.03 2.79 10.03
CA THR A 141 -11.46 3.04 9.86
C THR A 141 -11.78 4.39 9.22
N ALA A 142 -10.77 5.24 9.01
CA ALA A 142 -10.89 6.55 8.37
C ALA A 142 -10.48 6.53 6.88
N ILE A 143 -10.39 5.35 6.26
CA ILE A 143 -10.18 5.24 4.81
C ILE A 143 -11.27 6.03 4.09
N GLN A 144 -10.82 6.94 3.23
CA GLN A 144 -11.61 7.74 2.31
C GLN A 144 -11.79 6.98 1.01
N TRP A 145 -13.02 6.86 0.52
CA TRP A 145 -13.32 6.08 -0.67
C TRP A 145 -13.68 6.98 -1.84
N TYR A 146 -13.21 6.63 -3.03
CA TYR A 146 -13.50 7.37 -4.25
C TYR A 146 -13.83 6.39 -5.37
N LYS A 147 -14.96 6.59 -6.04
CA LYS A 147 -15.26 5.86 -7.28
C LYS A 147 -14.31 6.33 -8.37
N MET A 148 -13.69 5.39 -9.09
CA MET A 148 -12.88 5.75 -10.25
C MET A 148 -13.77 6.02 -11.46
N GLU A 149 -13.61 7.20 -12.04
CA GLU A 149 -14.27 7.62 -13.27
C GLU A 149 -13.23 8.23 -14.22
N TRP A 150 -13.50 8.17 -15.52
CA TRP A 150 -12.68 8.86 -16.51
C TRP A 150 -12.60 10.36 -16.24
N ASN A 151 -11.44 10.94 -16.55
CA ASN A 151 -11.13 12.36 -16.43
C ASN A 151 -11.22 12.86 -14.97
N ARG A 152 -10.85 11.98 -14.03
CA ARG A 152 -10.71 12.31 -12.61
C ARG A 152 -9.31 11.96 -12.09
N HIS A 153 -8.90 12.61 -11.02
CA HIS A 153 -7.68 12.28 -10.29
C HIS A 153 -7.87 12.41 -8.78
N LEU A 154 -7.10 11.64 -8.01
CA LEU A 154 -6.99 11.80 -6.56
C LEU A 154 -5.71 12.60 -6.23
N VAL A 155 -5.86 13.61 -5.38
CA VAL A 155 -4.72 14.37 -4.82
C VAL A 155 -4.35 13.77 -3.47
N LEU A 156 -3.10 13.35 -3.34
CA LEU A 156 -2.55 12.75 -2.12
C LEU A 156 -1.99 13.82 -1.18
N GLY A 157 -1.82 13.49 0.10
CA GLY A 157 -1.28 14.40 1.11
C GLY A 157 0.17 14.80 0.83
N CYS A 158 0.92 13.94 0.16
CA CYS A 158 2.29 14.16 -0.29
C CYS A 158 2.38 15.07 -1.54
N GLY A 159 1.25 15.51 -2.08
CA GLY A 159 1.17 16.39 -3.25
C GLY A 159 1.22 15.65 -4.60
N ALA A 160 1.37 14.33 -4.59
CA ALA A 160 1.27 13.52 -5.79
C ALA A 160 -0.20 13.37 -6.24
N ASN A 161 -0.40 13.19 -7.55
CA ASN A 161 -1.71 12.92 -8.12
C ASN A 161 -1.75 11.49 -8.65
N ILE A 162 -2.82 10.76 -8.33
CA ILE A 162 -3.17 9.51 -9.00
C ILE A 162 -4.19 9.87 -10.09
N ASP A 163 -3.75 9.90 -11.35
CA ASP A 163 -4.66 10.09 -12.48
C ASP A 163 -5.41 8.79 -12.75
N PHE A 164 -6.74 8.83 -12.70
CA PHE A 164 -7.53 7.62 -12.91
C PHE A 164 -7.47 7.16 -14.36
N ASN A 165 -7.24 8.06 -15.32
CA ASN A 165 -7.13 7.68 -16.73
C ASN A 165 -6.02 6.65 -16.96
N ASP A 166 -4.88 6.79 -16.28
CA ASP A 166 -3.74 5.87 -16.41
C ASP A 166 -4.10 4.45 -15.96
N ILE A 167 -4.89 4.35 -14.89
CA ILE A 167 -5.32 3.06 -14.33
C ILE A 167 -6.44 2.47 -15.20
N LEU A 168 -7.47 3.26 -15.50
CA LEU A 168 -8.63 2.83 -16.26
C LEU A 168 -8.24 2.39 -17.69
N GLN A 169 -7.18 2.96 -18.27
CA GLN A 169 -6.67 2.55 -19.58
C GLN A 169 -6.03 1.16 -19.58
N VAL A 170 -5.54 0.69 -18.42
CA VAL A 170 -4.94 -0.64 -18.26
C VAL A 170 -6.02 -1.72 -18.05
N ILE A 171 -7.12 -1.39 -17.39
CA ILE A 171 -8.20 -2.34 -17.05
C ILE A 171 -9.40 -2.33 -18.00
N ARG A 172 -9.32 -1.56 -19.10
CA ARG A 172 -10.32 -1.58 -20.17
C ARG A 172 -10.19 -2.80 -21.07
#